data_AF-A0A2P4Y015-F1
#
_entry.id   AF-A0A2P4Y015-F1
#
_cell.length_a   1.000
_cell.length_b   1.000
_cell.length_c   1.000
_cell.angle_alpha   90.00
_cell.angle_beta   90.00
_cell.angle_gamma   90.00
#
_symmetry.space_group_name_H-M   'P 1'
#
loop_
_entity.id
_entity.type
_entity.pdbx_description
1 polymer ?
#
loop_
_entity_poly.entity_id
_entity_poly.type
_entity_poly.pdbx_seq_one_letter_code
_entity_poly.pdbx_strand_id
1 'polypeptide(L)'
;MVRLAAFAGASAAVLASSNAFTVTITNGCSSDIDLYTRLASVYTDESETIAPGASIEKTIEKGYEGHFRNGTSDAATLIEFATKGDLDLAWYDIGIIPPRLKPGFEYCTSLQECKDNSESGIGYNTPVQVTPTSNTGIDTCREITCLADGCEDAYNYPQDDTKTHSCAFGTDFVVTFCPSGDSTTQDATQQQEQTSSGSTTQEETPAPETTAPVVTEAPTTEAPATGAPATDAPVQQASAASDNGAGKVHTQDEDVNGESETTSPDVTQTETTAPEVTPTSTPKSKYCV
;
A
#
# COMPACT_ATOMS: atom_id res chain seq x y z
N MET A 1 30.16 46.63 52.08
CA MET A 1 29.27 46.37 50.93
C MET A 1 29.45 44.92 50.53
N VAL A 2 28.40 44.11 50.54
CA VAL A 2 28.45 42.70 50.07
C VAL A 2 27.93 42.67 48.64
N ARG A 3 28.68 42.09 47.70
CA ARG A 3 28.21 41.82 46.34
C ARG A 3 27.77 40.35 46.26
N LEU A 4 26.47 40.11 46.18
CA LEU A 4 25.95 38.82 45.74
C LEU A 4 26.20 38.69 44.23
N ALA A 5 26.92 37.65 43.82
CA ALA A 5 27.00 37.23 42.43
C ALA A 5 25.90 36.19 42.18
N ALA A 6 24.86 36.56 41.43
CA ALA A 6 23.82 35.63 41.01
C ALA A 6 24.34 34.80 39.82
N PHE A 7 24.65 33.53 40.05
CA PHE A 7 24.91 32.58 38.96
C PHE A 7 23.58 32.18 38.32
N ALA A 8 23.31 32.70 37.13
CA ALA A 8 22.22 32.23 36.28
C ALA A 8 22.62 30.87 35.69
N GLY A 9 22.07 29.78 36.23
CA GLY A 9 22.24 28.44 35.66
C GLY A 9 21.47 28.32 34.35
N ALA A 10 22.18 28.18 33.23
CA ALA A 10 21.57 27.87 31.94
C ALA A 10 21.21 26.38 31.90
N SER A 11 19.95 26.05 32.20
CA SER A 11 19.42 24.70 32.03
C SER A 11 19.34 24.35 30.55
N ALA A 12 20.34 23.65 30.03
CA ALA A 12 20.27 23.03 28.72
C ALA A 12 19.19 21.93 28.74
N ALA A 13 18.05 22.20 28.10
CA ALA A 13 17.04 21.18 27.86
C ALA A 13 17.61 20.16 26.87
N VAL A 14 17.92 18.96 27.35
CA VAL A 14 18.26 17.84 26.47
C VAL A 14 16.98 17.45 25.75
N LEU A 15 16.90 17.78 24.45
CA LEU A 15 15.89 17.20 23.57
C LEU A 15 16.20 15.71 23.46
N ALA A 16 15.43 14.89 24.16
CA ALA A 16 15.43 13.46 23.94
C ALA A 16 14.83 13.20 22.56
N SER A 17 15.65 12.79 21.60
CA SER A 17 15.16 12.19 20.36
C SER A 17 14.40 10.93 20.74
N SER A 18 13.07 10.91 20.52
CA SER A 18 12.35 9.66 20.62
C SER A 18 12.84 8.75 19.48
N ASN A 19 13.33 7.56 19.83
CA ASN A 19 13.74 6.56 18.84
C ASN A 19 12.54 5.73 18.34
N ALA A 20 11.33 6.22 18.65
CA ALA A 20 10.04 5.61 18.35
C ALA A 20 8.93 6.68 18.25
N PHE A 21 7.77 6.25 17.76
CA PHE A 21 6.47 6.94 17.86
C PHE A 21 5.37 5.94 18.22
N THR A 22 4.20 6.44 18.62
CA THR A 22 3.03 5.62 18.97
C THR A 22 2.02 5.59 17.82
N VAL A 23 1.46 4.41 17.57
CA VAL A 23 0.25 4.22 16.76
C VAL A 23 -0.88 3.77 17.69
N THR A 24 -1.85 4.65 17.95
CA THR A 24 -3.06 4.31 18.72
C THR A 24 -4.08 3.68 17.77
N ILE A 25 -4.36 2.40 17.95
CA ILE A 25 -5.26 1.61 17.08
C ILE A 25 -6.63 1.51 17.75
N THR A 26 -7.66 2.04 17.11
CA THR A 26 -9.02 2.19 17.65
C THR A 26 -10.03 1.38 16.85
N ASN A 27 -10.93 0.69 17.56
CA ASN A 27 -12.06 -0.01 16.95
C ASN A 27 -13.33 0.87 16.97
N GLY A 28 -13.74 1.39 15.81
CA GLY A 28 -15.02 2.07 15.61
C GLY A 28 -16.17 1.16 15.15
N CYS A 29 -15.91 -0.13 14.89
CA CYS A 29 -16.91 -1.10 14.44
C CYS A 29 -17.82 -1.53 15.61
N SER A 30 -19.01 -2.04 15.32
CA SER A 30 -19.92 -2.58 16.37
C SER A 30 -19.61 -4.01 16.80
N SER A 31 -18.72 -4.71 16.09
CA SER A 31 -18.12 -5.98 16.54
C SER A 31 -16.72 -5.76 17.10
N ASP A 32 -16.23 -6.74 17.87
CA ASP A 32 -14.79 -6.87 18.12
C ASP A 32 -14.03 -6.91 16.77
N ILE A 33 -12.81 -6.37 16.75
CA ILE A 33 -11.83 -6.64 15.69
C ILE A 33 -10.70 -7.49 16.26
N ASP A 34 -10.23 -8.47 15.50
CA ASP A 34 -9.00 -9.19 15.82
C ASP A 34 -7.87 -8.51 15.07
N LEU A 35 -7.09 -7.67 15.75
CA LEU A 35 -5.96 -6.98 15.15
C LEU A 35 -4.81 -7.95 14.95
N TYR A 36 -4.51 -8.28 13.70
CA TYR A 36 -3.33 -9.05 13.31
C TYR A 36 -2.19 -8.09 12.92
N THR A 37 -1.04 -8.26 13.56
CA THR A 37 0.21 -7.50 13.32
C THR A 37 1.24 -8.44 12.70
N ARG A 38 1.93 -8.00 11.62
CA ARG A 38 3.03 -8.75 11.00
C ARG A 38 4.22 -7.84 10.71
N LEU A 39 5.44 -8.31 10.99
CA LEU A 39 6.66 -7.65 10.57
C LEU A 39 7.14 -8.23 9.23
N ALA A 40 7.65 -7.42 8.32
CA ALA A 40 8.20 -7.89 7.04
C ALA A 40 9.41 -8.84 7.24
N SER A 41 10.09 -8.74 8.37
CA SER A 41 11.18 -9.63 8.79
C SER A 41 10.72 -10.93 9.47
N VAL A 42 9.42 -11.09 9.81
CA VAL A 42 8.90 -12.23 10.58
C VAL A 42 7.53 -12.70 10.05
N TYR A 43 7.53 -13.84 9.36
CA TYR A 43 6.32 -14.45 8.77
C TYR A 43 5.39 -15.15 9.80
N THR A 44 5.31 -14.64 11.02
CA THR A 44 4.32 -15.08 12.04
C THR A 44 3.57 -13.86 12.55
N ASP A 45 2.25 -13.97 12.60
CA ASP A 45 1.40 -12.90 13.12
C ASP A 45 1.39 -12.87 14.67
N GLU A 46 1.33 -11.67 15.23
CA GLU A 46 0.81 -11.43 16.58
C GLU A 46 -0.66 -10.97 16.49
N SER A 47 -1.49 -11.30 17.48
CA SER A 47 -2.94 -11.01 17.43
C SER A 47 -3.49 -10.48 18.75
N GLU A 48 -4.25 -9.38 18.72
CA GLU A 48 -4.95 -8.79 19.87
C GLU A 48 -6.40 -8.44 19.51
N THR A 49 -7.37 -8.89 20.31
CA THR A 49 -8.79 -8.55 20.12
C THR A 49 -9.11 -7.18 20.75
N ILE A 50 -9.67 -6.26 19.97
CA ILE A 50 -10.05 -4.91 20.39
C ILE A 50 -11.58 -4.78 20.33
N ALA A 51 -12.22 -4.56 21.49
CA ALA A 51 -13.67 -4.44 21.59
C ALA A 51 -14.21 -3.12 20.99
N PRO A 52 -15.50 -3.04 20.62
CA PRO A 52 -16.14 -1.81 20.13
C PRO A 52 -15.87 -0.58 21.00
N GLY A 53 -15.36 0.49 20.40
CA GLY A 53 -15.01 1.74 21.09
C GLY A 53 -13.77 1.66 21.97
N ALA A 54 -13.04 0.55 21.98
CA ALA A 54 -11.75 0.43 22.66
C ALA A 54 -10.57 0.75 21.71
N SER A 55 -9.39 0.92 22.31
CA SER A 55 -8.14 1.17 21.60
C SER A 55 -6.97 0.47 22.28
N ILE A 56 -5.90 0.20 21.52
CA ILE A 56 -4.58 -0.19 22.03
C ILE A 56 -3.50 0.73 21.48
N GLU A 57 -2.29 0.65 22.00
CA GLU A 57 -1.12 1.42 21.53
C GLU A 57 -0.03 0.46 21.05
N LYS A 58 0.55 0.76 19.87
CA LYS A 58 1.73 0.08 19.33
C LYS A 58 2.89 1.06 19.24
N THR A 59 4.02 0.72 19.85
CA THR A 59 5.26 1.50 19.74
C THR A 59 6.02 1.10 18.48
N ILE A 60 6.33 2.05 17.61
CA ILE A 60 7.04 1.83 16.35
C ILE A 60 8.45 2.41 16.46
N GLU A 61 9.45 1.55 16.59
CA GLU A 61 10.88 1.94 16.70
C GLU A 61 11.56 2.08 15.32
N LYS A 62 12.72 2.74 15.27
CA LYS A 62 13.60 2.78 14.10
C LYS A 62 13.93 1.36 13.60
N GLY A 63 13.71 1.11 12.31
CA GLY A 63 13.93 -0.20 11.67
C GLY A 63 12.70 -1.10 11.62
N TYR A 64 11.54 -0.63 12.13
CA TYR A 64 10.25 -1.29 11.90
C TYR A 64 9.87 -1.25 10.41
N GLU A 65 9.41 -2.39 9.88
CA GLU A 65 8.73 -2.54 8.59
C GLU A 65 7.68 -3.63 8.78
N GLY A 66 6.40 -3.33 8.56
CA GLY A 66 5.31 -4.25 8.86
C GLY A 66 3.91 -3.63 8.78
N HIS A 67 2.88 -4.44 8.97
CA HIS A 67 1.49 -4.05 8.76
C HIS A 67 0.52 -4.53 9.84
N PHE A 68 -0.60 -3.82 9.94
CA PHE A 68 -1.78 -4.15 10.72
C PHE A 68 -2.93 -4.54 9.79
N ARG A 69 -3.80 -5.46 10.22
CA ARG A 69 -5.04 -5.82 9.52
C ARG A 69 -6.08 -6.38 10.50
N ASN A 70 -7.34 -6.39 10.10
CA ASN A 70 -8.42 -7.05 10.86
C ASN A 70 -8.61 -8.49 10.36
N GLY A 71 -8.51 -9.46 11.28
CA GLY A 71 -8.68 -10.89 11.04
C GLY A 71 -7.43 -11.62 10.54
N THR A 72 -7.51 -12.95 10.56
CA THR A 72 -6.41 -13.87 10.17
C THR A 72 -6.03 -13.78 8.69
N SER A 73 -7.00 -13.49 7.82
CA SER A 73 -6.86 -13.45 6.36
C SER A 73 -5.69 -12.54 5.93
N ASP A 74 -4.87 -13.00 5.00
CA ASP A 74 -3.94 -12.11 4.26
C ASP A 74 -4.69 -11.30 3.18
N ALA A 75 -5.78 -11.85 2.65
CA ALA A 75 -6.77 -11.12 1.85
C ALA A 75 -7.62 -10.22 2.75
N ALA A 76 -7.09 -9.04 3.09
CA ALA A 76 -7.67 -8.07 4.03
C ALA A 76 -7.12 -6.66 3.76
N THR A 77 -7.81 -5.63 4.24
CA THR A 77 -7.29 -4.25 4.21
C THR A 77 -6.04 -4.16 5.08
N LEU A 78 -4.91 -3.76 4.50
CA LEU A 78 -3.64 -3.59 5.23
C LEU A 78 -3.43 -2.12 5.59
N ILE A 79 -2.89 -1.86 6.79
CA ILE A 79 -2.32 -0.57 7.17
C ILE A 79 -0.83 -0.80 7.38
N GLU A 80 0.00 -0.27 6.49
CA GLU A 80 1.44 -0.54 6.48
C GLU A 80 2.19 0.64 7.12
N PHE A 81 3.25 0.34 7.88
CA PHE A 81 4.15 1.32 8.47
C PHE A 81 5.61 0.89 8.26
N ALA A 82 6.47 1.85 7.91
CA ALA A 82 7.90 1.59 7.73
C ALA A 82 8.77 2.73 8.26
N THR A 83 9.98 2.37 8.69
CA THR A 83 11.02 3.27 9.19
C THR A 83 12.38 2.69 8.77
N LYS A 84 13.28 3.50 8.24
CA LYS A 84 14.32 3.01 7.32
C LYS A 84 15.72 3.52 7.67
N GLY A 85 16.43 2.72 8.47
CA GLY A 85 17.74 3.10 8.99
C GLY A 85 17.68 4.43 9.74
N ASP A 86 18.67 5.28 9.54
CA ASP A 86 18.81 6.57 10.23
C ASP A 86 17.96 7.71 9.63
N LEU A 87 17.04 7.42 8.70
CA LEU A 87 16.18 8.45 8.09
C LEU A 87 15.08 8.89 9.07
N ASP A 88 14.91 10.20 9.24
CA ASP A 88 13.92 10.81 10.14
C ASP A 88 12.53 10.98 9.51
N LEU A 89 12.05 9.89 8.90
CA LEU A 89 10.67 9.76 8.41
C LEU A 89 10.00 8.52 9.00
N ALA A 90 8.69 8.63 9.23
CA ALA A 90 7.77 7.52 9.39
C ALA A 90 6.95 7.42 8.10
N TRP A 91 7.12 6.34 7.35
CA TRP A 91 6.31 6.03 6.17
C TRP A 91 5.09 5.22 6.55
N TYR A 92 3.98 5.46 5.86
CA TYR A 92 2.71 4.78 6.10
C TYR A 92 1.81 4.85 4.86
N ASP A 93 0.99 3.81 4.68
CA ASP A 93 -0.03 3.74 3.63
C ASP A 93 -1.09 2.68 3.95
N ILE A 94 -2.07 2.55 3.04
CA ILE A 94 -3.12 1.55 3.11
C ILE A 94 -2.99 0.65 1.88
N GLY A 95 -2.97 -0.66 2.08
CA GLY A 95 -2.94 -1.67 1.00
C GLY A 95 -4.31 -2.31 0.80
N ILE A 96 -4.78 -2.37 -0.46
CA ILE A 96 -5.95 -3.20 -0.85
C ILE A 96 -5.66 -4.14 -2.04
N ILE A 97 -4.38 -4.37 -2.33
CA ILE A 97 -3.94 -5.32 -3.36
C ILE A 97 -4.31 -6.74 -2.90
N PRO A 98 -5.06 -7.53 -3.69
CA PRO A 98 -5.29 -8.94 -3.38
C PRO A 98 -3.95 -9.70 -3.34
N PRO A 99 -3.64 -10.43 -2.25
CA PRO A 99 -2.39 -11.18 -2.14
C PRO A 99 -2.43 -12.43 -3.01
N ARG A 100 -1.33 -13.20 -3.01
CA ARG A 100 -1.26 -14.52 -3.67
C ARG A 100 -1.57 -14.40 -5.16
N LEU A 101 -0.90 -13.44 -5.80
CA LEU A 101 -0.98 -13.23 -7.23
C LEU A 101 -0.39 -14.43 -7.98
N LYS A 102 -1.05 -14.81 -9.07
CA LYS A 102 -0.63 -15.90 -9.96
C LYS A 102 0.74 -15.55 -10.57
N PRO A 103 1.65 -16.53 -10.77
CA PRO A 103 2.97 -16.26 -11.31
C PRO A 103 2.93 -15.50 -12.64
N GLY A 104 3.67 -14.39 -12.71
CA GLY A 104 3.66 -13.44 -13.83
C GLY A 104 2.74 -12.22 -13.67
N PHE A 105 1.94 -12.14 -12.59
CA PHE A 105 1.07 -11.00 -12.27
C PHE A 105 1.51 -10.21 -11.03
N GLU A 106 2.74 -10.42 -10.54
CA GLU A 106 3.34 -9.73 -9.38
C GLU A 106 3.47 -8.20 -9.59
N TYR A 107 3.28 -7.74 -10.83
CA TYR A 107 3.22 -6.34 -11.22
C TYR A 107 1.96 -6.04 -12.05
N CYS A 108 0.80 -6.55 -11.62
CA CYS A 108 -0.50 -6.12 -12.13
C CYS A 108 -0.62 -4.58 -12.11
N THR A 109 -1.30 -4.04 -13.12
CA THR A 109 -1.33 -2.59 -13.45
C THR A 109 -2.65 -1.91 -13.07
N SER A 110 -3.60 -2.66 -12.52
CA SER A 110 -4.88 -2.18 -12.02
C SER A 110 -5.45 -3.15 -10.98
N LEU A 111 -6.29 -2.64 -10.07
CA LEU A 111 -6.94 -3.46 -9.06
C LEU A 111 -7.72 -4.64 -9.66
N GLN A 112 -8.40 -4.45 -10.79
CA GLN A 112 -9.12 -5.54 -11.45
C GLN A 112 -8.18 -6.63 -11.97
N GLU A 113 -7.05 -6.26 -12.59
CA GLU A 113 -6.05 -7.23 -13.03
C GLU A 113 -5.45 -8.02 -11.86
N CYS A 114 -5.22 -7.36 -10.71
CA CYS A 114 -4.77 -8.03 -9.49
C CYS A 114 -5.85 -8.98 -8.93
N LYS A 115 -7.14 -8.61 -8.96
CA LYS A 115 -8.26 -9.46 -8.53
C LYS A 115 -8.43 -10.68 -9.42
N ASP A 116 -8.51 -10.48 -10.73
CA ASP A 116 -8.64 -11.53 -11.73
C ASP A 116 -7.47 -12.54 -11.64
N ASN A 117 -6.32 -12.11 -11.11
CA ASN A 117 -5.10 -12.90 -10.99
C ASN A 117 -4.66 -13.23 -9.57
N SER A 118 -5.53 -13.11 -8.56
CA SER A 118 -5.29 -13.61 -7.20
C SER A 118 -5.91 -15.01 -6.97
N GLU A 119 -5.49 -15.71 -5.90
CA GLU A 119 -6.19 -16.89 -5.38
C GLU A 119 -7.55 -16.53 -4.74
N SER A 120 -7.68 -15.33 -4.15
CA SER A 120 -8.90 -14.88 -3.45
C SER A 120 -9.73 -13.89 -4.26
N GLY A 121 -9.09 -13.03 -5.06
CA GLY A 121 -9.72 -11.85 -5.67
C GLY A 121 -10.13 -10.77 -4.66
N ILE A 122 -9.64 -10.85 -3.41
CA ILE A 122 -10.02 -9.98 -2.30
C ILE A 122 -8.75 -9.35 -1.69
N GLY A 123 -8.74 -8.02 -1.58
CA GLY A 123 -7.73 -7.25 -0.84
C GLY A 123 -8.32 -6.22 0.12
N TYR A 124 -9.65 -6.14 0.24
CA TYR A 124 -10.34 -5.23 1.16
C TYR A 124 -11.31 -6.02 2.02
N ASN A 125 -11.39 -5.71 3.33
CA ASN A 125 -12.37 -6.32 4.23
C ASN A 125 -12.98 -5.35 5.26
N THR A 126 -12.19 -4.41 5.78
CA THR A 126 -12.61 -3.49 6.85
C THR A 126 -12.33 -2.04 6.44
N PRO A 127 -13.23 -1.09 6.71
CA PRO A 127 -12.98 0.34 6.48
C PRO A 127 -11.88 0.83 7.44
N VAL A 128 -10.96 1.67 6.96
CA VAL A 128 -9.84 2.19 7.77
C VAL A 128 -9.56 3.66 7.50
N GLN A 129 -9.03 4.35 8.50
CA GLN A 129 -8.46 5.70 8.41
C GLN A 129 -7.16 5.75 9.21
N VAL A 130 -6.16 6.46 8.68
CA VAL A 130 -4.87 6.73 9.34
C VAL A 130 -4.68 8.24 9.44
N THR A 131 -4.64 8.76 10.66
CA THR A 131 -4.58 10.20 10.95
C THR A 131 -3.29 10.53 11.71
N PRO A 132 -2.34 11.27 11.11
CA PRO A 132 -1.21 11.84 11.83
C PRO A 132 -1.70 12.85 12.88
N THR A 133 -1.22 12.74 14.12
CA THR A 133 -1.59 13.65 15.22
C THR A 133 -0.94 15.04 15.12
N SER A 134 0.13 15.14 14.32
CA SER A 134 0.94 16.35 14.13
C SER A 134 1.63 16.30 12.77
N ASN A 135 2.29 17.40 12.38
CA ASN A 135 3.00 17.56 11.09
C ASN A 135 2.13 17.44 9.82
N THR A 136 0.81 17.25 9.97
CA THR A 136 -0.19 17.20 8.90
C THR A 136 -0.13 18.45 8.01
N GLY A 137 -0.08 18.25 6.69
CA GLY A 137 0.06 19.30 5.68
C GLY A 137 1.51 19.65 5.32
N ILE A 138 2.51 18.96 5.88
CA ILE A 138 3.92 19.06 5.49
C ILE A 138 4.24 17.89 4.54
N ASP A 139 4.80 18.21 3.37
CA ASP A 139 5.13 17.27 2.29
C ASP A 139 3.97 16.32 1.94
N THR A 140 4.09 15.02 2.22
CA THR A 140 3.02 14.02 2.01
C THR A 140 2.28 13.63 3.28
N CYS A 141 2.62 14.21 4.45
CA CYS A 141 2.00 13.90 5.73
C CYS A 141 0.54 14.38 5.75
N ARG A 142 -0.43 13.48 5.58
CA ARG A 142 -1.87 13.75 5.66
C ARG A 142 -2.66 12.61 6.28
N GLU A 143 -3.89 12.88 6.65
CA GLU A 143 -4.88 11.82 6.87
C GLU A 143 -5.15 11.07 5.55
N ILE A 144 -5.23 9.75 5.62
CA ILE A 144 -5.59 8.86 4.50
C ILE A 144 -6.71 7.91 4.92
N THR A 145 -7.65 7.64 4.01
CA THR A 145 -8.91 6.96 4.33
C THR A 145 -9.35 5.99 3.24
N CYS A 146 -9.64 4.74 3.61
CA CYS A 146 -10.20 3.73 2.74
C CYS A 146 -11.51 3.17 3.31
N LEU A 147 -12.65 3.63 2.79
CA LEU A 147 -14.00 3.21 3.25
C LEU A 147 -14.66 2.14 2.37
N ALA A 148 -14.03 1.77 1.26
CA ALA A 148 -14.54 0.81 0.30
C ALA A 148 -13.39 0.19 -0.51
N ASP A 149 -13.67 -0.98 -1.09
CA ASP A 149 -12.86 -1.59 -2.13
C ASP A 149 -12.73 -0.63 -3.34
N GLY A 150 -11.51 -0.42 -3.84
CA GLY A 150 -11.21 0.58 -4.87
C GLY A 150 -11.05 2.04 -4.37
N CYS A 151 -10.82 2.25 -3.07
CA CYS A 151 -10.61 3.58 -2.48
C CYS A 151 -9.38 4.33 -3.05
N GLU A 152 -9.47 5.67 -3.12
CA GLU A 152 -8.47 6.53 -3.77
C GLU A 152 -7.14 6.64 -3.00
N ASP A 153 -7.15 6.60 -1.67
CA ASP A 153 -5.94 6.76 -0.85
C ASP A 153 -5.06 5.50 -0.78
N ALA A 154 -5.55 4.32 -1.18
CA ALA A 154 -4.84 3.05 -0.99
C ALA A 154 -4.03 2.61 -2.22
N TYR A 155 -3.03 1.76 -1.97
CA TYR A 155 -2.39 0.93 -2.99
C TYR A 155 -3.43 0.00 -3.63
N ASN A 156 -3.81 0.35 -4.86
CA ASN A 156 -4.73 -0.43 -5.68
C ASN A 156 -4.02 -1.51 -6.52
N TYR A 157 -2.71 -1.37 -6.74
CA TYR A 157 -1.86 -2.31 -7.49
C TYR A 157 -0.36 -2.06 -7.17
N PRO A 158 0.57 -3.04 -7.36
CA PRO A 158 1.97 -2.97 -6.88
C PRO A 158 2.88 -1.89 -7.48
N GLN A 159 2.38 -1.06 -8.40
CA GLN A 159 3.12 0.05 -9.01
C GLN A 159 2.41 1.40 -8.84
N ASP A 160 1.42 1.49 -7.95
CA ASP A 160 0.76 2.74 -7.58
C ASP A 160 1.65 3.57 -6.63
N ASP A 161 2.89 3.88 -7.07
CA ASP A 161 3.96 4.55 -6.31
C ASP A 161 3.55 5.98 -5.81
N THR A 162 2.29 6.38 -5.99
CA THR A 162 1.68 7.64 -5.50
C THR A 162 1.06 7.55 -4.10
N LYS A 163 0.96 6.34 -3.52
CA LYS A 163 0.15 6.06 -2.31
C LYS A 163 0.93 5.98 -1.00
N THR A 164 2.26 5.83 -1.02
CA THR A 164 3.07 5.95 0.21
C THR A 164 3.08 7.39 0.72
N HIS A 165 2.68 7.57 1.97
CA HIS A 165 2.78 8.82 2.71
C HIS A 165 3.94 8.81 3.69
N SER A 166 4.41 9.99 4.11
CA SER A 166 5.47 10.11 5.10
C SER A 166 5.32 11.36 5.95
N CYS A 167 5.45 11.18 7.27
CA CYS A 167 5.57 12.26 8.25
C CYS A 167 6.98 12.28 8.85
N ALA A 168 7.35 13.39 9.49
CA ALA A 168 8.59 13.45 10.28
C ALA A 168 8.59 12.37 11.37
N PHE A 169 9.73 11.71 11.60
CA PHE A 169 9.83 10.67 12.63
C PHE A 169 9.56 11.25 14.03
N GLY A 170 8.87 10.48 14.88
CA GLY A 170 8.31 11.00 16.14
C GLY A 170 6.92 11.63 16.01
N THR A 171 6.29 11.59 14.83
CA THR A 171 4.86 11.86 14.66
C THR A 171 4.07 10.66 15.17
N ASP A 172 3.22 10.83 16.19
CA ASP A 172 2.27 9.80 16.60
C ASP A 172 1.06 9.74 15.63
N PHE A 173 0.43 8.58 15.51
CA PHE A 173 -0.70 8.34 14.59
C PHE A 173 -1.90 7.72 15.32
N VAL A 174 -3.10 7.97 14.79
CA VAL A 174 -4.30 7.20 15.12
C VAL A 174 -4.71 6.37 13.91
N VAL A 175 -4.90 5.07 14.10
CA VAL A 175 -5.51 4.16 13.11
C VAL A 175 -6.91 3.82 13.60
N THR A 176 -7.95 4.12 12.81
CA THR A 176 -9.33 3.81 13.17
C THR A 176 -9.92 2.81 12.18
N PHE A 177 -10.29 1.63 12.66
CA PHE A 177 -11.13 0.69 11.93
C PHE A 177 -12.60 1.12 12.04
N CYS A 178 -13.36 1.04 10.95
CA CYS A 178 -14.71 1.57 10.82
C CYS A 178 -14.86 3.04 11.34
N PRO A 179 -14.15 4.02 10.75
CA PRO A 179 -14.14 5.41 11.24
C PRO A 179 -15.50 6.15 11.13
N SER A 180 -16.45 5.58 10.39
CA SER A 180 -17.85 6.05 10.31
C SER A 180 -18.84 5.10 11.04
N GLY A 181 -18.33 4.23 11.93
CA GLY A 181 -19.01 3.01 12.34
C GLY A 181 -19.18 2.03 11.18
N ASP A 182 -19.99 1.00 11.36
CA ASP A 182 -20.33 0.03 10.29
C ASP A 182 -21.26 0.63 9.22
N SER A 183 -21.51 1.94 9.25
CA SER A 183 -22.38 2.68 8.32
C SER A 183 -21.74 2.91 6.94
N THR A 184 -20.86 2.02 6.50
CA THR A 184 -20.52 1.91 5.08
C THR A 184 -21.71 1.33 4.34
N THR A 185 -22.39 2.16 3.55
CA THR A 185 -23.48 1.73 2.66
C THR A 185 -22.93 0.78 1.60
N GLN A 186 -22.91 -0.52 1.88
CA GLN A 186 -22.64 -1.53 0.87
C GLN A 186 -23.71 -1.41 -0.22
N ASP A 187 -23.28 -1.23 -1.47
CA ASP A 187 -24.19 -1.15 -2.61
C ASP A 187 -24.71 -2.56 -2.94
N ALA A 188 -25.74 -2.97 -2.19
CA ALA A 188 -26.24 -4.33 -2.06
C ALA A 188 -26.95 -4.83 -3.33
N THR A 189 -26.18 -4.98 -4.41
CA THR A 189 -26.67 -5.43 -5.71
C THR A 189 -26.96 -6.93 -5.70
N GLN A 190 -28.20 -7.25 -5.33
CA GLN A 190 -28.90 -8.49 -5.70
C GLN A 190 -28.33 -9.82 -5.16
N GLN A 191 -28.54 -10.08 -3.86
CA GLN A 191 -28.89 -11.44 -3.41
C GLN A 191 -30.24 -11.44 -2.69
N GLN A 192 -31.32 -11.59 -3.47
CA GLN A 192 -32.63 -11.98 -2.93
C GLN A 192 -32.68 -13.49 -2.75
N GLU A 193 -32.30 -14.00 -1.57
CA GLU A 193 -32.63 -15.38 -1.21
C GLU A 193 -34.10 -15.47 -0.77
N GLN A 194 -34.82 -16.43 -1.35
CA GLN A 194 -36.28 -16.41 -1.44
C GLN A 194 -36.96 -17.18 -0.29
N THR A 195 -36.90 -16.66 0.93
CA THR A 195 -37.50 -17.32 2.11
C THR A 195 -39.03 -17.20 2.14
N SER A 196 -39.71 -18.15 1.51
CA SER A 196 -41.18 -18.26 1.52
C SER A 196 -41.71 -18.60 2.92
N SER A 197 -42.58 -17.74 3.46
CA SER A 197 -43.35 -18.02 4.69
C SER A 197 -44.82 -18.20 4.34
N GLY A 198 -45.29 -19.44 4.33
CA GLY A 198 -46.64 -19.79 3.91
C GLY A 198 -47.70 -19.52 4.99
N SER A 199 -48.84 -18.96 4.58
CA SER A 199 -50.07 -18.94 5.38
C SER A 199 -51.27 -19.29 4.51
N THR A 200 -52.25 -19.98 5.09
CA THR A 200 -53.32 -20.71 4.40
C THR A 200 -54.59 -19.90 4.19
N THR A 201 -55.32 -20.12 3.09
CA THR A 201 -56.81 -20.11 3.04
C THR A 201 -57.30 -20.99 1.88
N GLN A 202 -58.56 -21.42 1.98
CA GLN A 202 -59.26 -22.49 1.26
C GLN A 202 -59.67 -22.20 -0.21
N GLU A 203 -59.58 -23.26 -1.02
CA GLU A 203 -60.73 -23.94 -1.70
C GLU A 203 -61.76 -23.12 -2.51
N GLU A 204 -61.77 -23.34 -3.84
CA GLU A 204 -62.97 -23.93 -4.49
C GLU A 204 -62.56 -24.69 -5.77
N THR A 205 -63.49 -25.45 -6.37
CA THR A 205 -63.23 -26.38 -7.48
C THR A 205 -64.29 -26.25 -8.58
N PRO A 206 -63.88 -26.23 -9.86
CA PRO A 206 -64.43 -27.21 -10.79
C PRO A 206 -63.37 -27.86 -11.70
N ALA A 207 -63.66 -29.09 -12.12
CA ALA A 207 -62.94 -29.86 -13.13
C ALA A 207 -63.88 -30.14 -14.33
N PRO A 208 -63.50 -30.97 -15.31
CA PRO A 208 -62.43 -30.72 -16.27
C PRO A 208 -62.96 -30.80 -17.73
N GLU A 209 -62.22 -30.25 -18.70
CA GLU A 209 -62.40 -30.62 -20.11
C GLU A 209 -61.13 -31.20 -20.73
N THR A 210 -61.33 -32.23 -21.55
CA THR A 210 -60.29 -33.04 -22.17
C THR A 210 -60.33 -32.84 -23.68
N THR A 211 -59.21 -32.44 -24.29
CA THR A 211 -58.85 -32.95 -25.62
C THR A 211 -57.37 -32.77 -25.94
N ALA A 212 -56.83 -33.74 -26.68
CA ALA A 212 -55.50 -33.77 -27.26
C ALA A 212 -55.62 -34.56 -28.59
N PRO A 213 -54.55 -34.74 -29.37
CA PRO A 213 -53.57 -33.75 -29.83
C PRO A 213 -53.56 -33.67 -31.38
N VAL A 214 -52.87 -32.69 -31.96
CA VAL A 214 -52.48 -32.69 -33.38
C VAL A 214 -50.98 -32.38 -33.48
N VAL A 215 -50.34 -32.91 -34.53
CA VAL A 215 -48.88 -33.10 -34.69
C VAL A 215 -48.30 -32.06 -35.66
N THR A 216 -46.97 -32.13 -35.88
CA THR A 216 -46.22 -31.67 -37.09
C THR A 216 -46.05 -30.14 -37.29
N GLU A 217 -44.90 -29.59 -37.71
CA GLU A 217 -43.56 -30.13 -38.06
C GLU A 217 -42.42 -29.31 -37.42
N ALA A 218 -41.17 -29.78 -37.53
CA ALA A 218 -39.97 -29.03 -37.14
C ALA A 218 -39.37 -28.25 -38.34
N PRO A 219 -38.84 -27.02 -38.14
CA PRO A 219 -38.10 -26.30 -39.16
C PRO A 219 -36.65 -26.80 -39.30
N THR A 220 -36.10 -26.67 -40.51
CA THR A 220 -34.83 -27.27 -40.95
C THR A 220 -33.57 -26.57 -40.42
N THR A 221 -32.50 -27.34 -40.24
CA THR A 221 -31.12 -26.88 -40.02
C THR A 221 -30.60 -26.03 -41.18
N GLU A 222 -29.93 -24.90 -40.89
CA GLU A 222 -28.92 -24.35 -41.80
C GLU A 222 -27.82 -23.56 -41.04
N ALA A 223 -26.55 -23.93 -41.28
CA ALA A 223 -25.33 -23.25 -40.82
C ALA A 223 -24.09 -23.92 -41.46
N PRO A 224 -22.91 -23.26 -41.53
CA PRO A 224 -22.63 -21.82 -41.47
C PRO A 224 -21.99 -21.29 -42.78
N ALA A 225 -22.09 -19.99 -43.04
CA ALA A 225 -21.36 -19.34 -44.14
C ALA A 225 -20.00 -18.80 -43.66
N THR A 226 -18.91 -19.34 -44.21
CA THR A 226 -17.52 -18.94 -43.87
C THR A 226 -17.13 -17.63 -44.58
N GLY A 227 -16.49 -16.68 -43.89
CA GLY A 227 -16.18 -15.37 -44.46
C GLY A 227 -15.04 -14.58 -43.80
N ALA A 228 -13.79 -15.02 -44.01
CA ALA A 228 -12.57 -14.25 -43.71
C ALA A 228 -11.40 -14.82 -44.56
N PRO A 229 -10.27 -14.10 -44.75
CA PRO A 229 -9.96 -12.73 -44.32
C PRO A 229 -9.73 -11.75 -45.50
N ALA A 230 -9.57 -10.47 -45.17
CA ALA A 230 -8.87 -9.50 -46.01
C ALA A 230 -7.86 -8.74 -45.12
N THR A 231 -6.58 -8.89 -45.42
CA THR A 231 -5.48 -8.23 -44.69
C THR A 231 -4.92 -7.14 -45.58
N ASP A 232 -4.90 -5.90 -45.10
CA ASP A 232 -4.17 -4.79 -45.74
C ASP A 232 -3.38 -4.02 -44.68
N ALA A 233 -2.14 -3.67 -45.00
CA ALA A 233 -1.20 -3.07 -44.07
C ALA A 233 -0.35 -1.98 -44.76
N PRO A 234 -0.39 -0.73 -44.29
CA PRO A 234 0.61 0.28 -44.64
C PRO A 234 1.89 0.07 -43.82
N VAL A 235 3.04 0.19 -44.46
CA VAL A 235 4.36 0.14 -43.82
C VAL A 235 5.03 1.52 -43.96
N GLN A 236 5.93 1.84 -43.03
CA GLN A 236 6.74 3.08 -42.99
C GLN A 236 5.95 4.31 -42.48
N GLN A 237 6.59 5.33 -41.89
CA GLN A 237 8.00 5.69 -41.99
C GLN A 237 8.58 6.23 -40.67
N ALA A 238 9.78 5.77 -40.30
CA ALA A 238 10.60 6.39 -39.27
C ALA A 238 11.48 7.51 -39.87
N SER A 239 11.65 8.61 -39.15
CA SER A 239 12.49 9.74 -39.54
C SER A 239 13.52 10.06 -38.45
N ALA A 240 14.80 9.92 -38.79
CA ALA A 240 15.92 10.24 -37.91
C ALA A 240 16.92 11.17 -38.61
N ALA A 241 17.11 12.37 -38.05
CA ALA A 241 18.21 13.31 -38.24
C ALA A 241 18.17 14.23 -36.99
N SER A 242 19.21 14.32 -36.14
CA SER A 242 20.57 14.83 -36.38
C SER A 242 20.59 16.35 -36.60
N ASP A 243 21.19 17.11 -35.67
CA ASP A 243 22.51 17.69 -35.96
C ASP A 243 23.35 18.17 -34.74
N ASN A 244 24.67 18.10 -34.95
CA ASN A 244 25.86 18.73 -34.33
C ASN A 244 25.85 19.65 -33.07
N GLY A 245 26.97 19.58 -32.30
CA GLY A 245 27.41 20.60 -31.33
C GLY A 245 28.14 20.03 -30.09
N ALA A 246 29.36 19.49 -30.13
CA ALA A 246 30.67 20.09 -30.47
C ALA A 246 31.28 21.02 -29.39
N GLY A 247 32.30 20.51 -28.66
CA GLY A 247 33.17 21.27 -27.73
C GLY A 247 33.01 20.88 -26.25
N LYS A 248 34.05 20.96 -25.41
CA LYS A 248 35.49 21.22 -25.66
C LYS A 248 36.33 20.66 -24.50
N VAL A 249 37.46 20.02 -24.80
CA VAL A 249 38.40 19.52 -23.78
C VAL A 249 39.13 20.68 -23.09
N HIS A 250 39.32 20.61 -21.77
CA HIS A 250 40.24 21.48 -21.06
C HIS A 250 41.00 20.74 -19.95
N THR A 251 42.20 20.28 -20.30
CA THR A 251 43.31 20.06 -19.36
C THR A 251 44.16 21.33 -19.28
N GLN A 252 44.68 21.62 -18.09
CA GLN A 252 45.88 22.42 -17.88
C GLN A 252 46.39 22.14 -16.46
N ASP A 253 47.63 21.71 -16.37
CA ASP A 253 48.37 21.43 -15.14
C ASP A 253 49.32 22.60 -14.79
N GLU A 254 50.10 22.39 -13.72
CA GLU A 254 51.39 23.04 -13.36
C GLU A 254 51.39 24.19 -12.33
N ASP A 255 52.61 24.46 -11.81
CA ASP A 255 53.04 25.33 -10.70
C ASP A 255 52.51 24.96 -9.28
N VAL A 256 53.22 24.27 -8.35
CA VAL A 256 54.66 24.06 -7.99
C VAL A 256 55.29 25.09 -7.02
N ASN A 257 55.33 24.72 -5.73
CA ASN A 257 56.40 24.99 -4.73
C ASN A 257 56.14 24.05 -3.52
N GLY A 258 57.09 23.45 -2.78
CA GLY A 258 58.26 24.03 -2.10
C GLY A 258 57.86 24.39 -0.65
N GLU A 259 58.40 23.84 0.45
CA GLU A 259 59.72 23.23 0.71
C GLU A 259 59.73 22.32 1.99
N SER A 260 60.69 21.37 2.08
CA SER A 260 61.25 20.54 3.20
C SER A 260 60.72 20.63 4.67
N GLU A 261 60.76 19.61 5.55
CA GLU A 261 61.29 18.21 5.62
C GLU A 261 60.24 17.26 6.33
N THR A 262 60.43 16.10 7.01
CA THR A 262 61.57 15.29 7.52
C THR A 262 61.20 13.81 7.85
N THR A 263 62.21 12.90 7.84
CA THR A 263 62.35 11.59 8.53
C THR A 263 61.15 10.63 8.81
N SER A 264 61.09 9.54 8.00
CA SER A 264 61.16 8.09 8.38
C SER A 264 60.39 7.47 9.58
N PRO A 265 60.05 6.15 9.51
CA PRO A 265 59.66 5.34 8.33
C PRO A 265 58.53 4.29 8.60
N ASP A 266 58.10 3.62 7.52
CA ASP A 266 57.47 2.27 7.45
C ASP A 266 56.24 1.92 8.34
N VAL A 267 55.07 1.89 7.70
CA VAL A 267 54.19 0.70 7.70
C VAL A 267 53.61 0.54 6.28
N THR A 268 53.74 -0.64 5.69
CA THR A 268 53.08 -0.98 4.41
C THR A 268 51.59 -1.28 4.64
N GLN A 269 50.69 -0.53 3.99
CA GLN A 269 49.30 -0.95 3.76
C GLN A 269 48.88 -0.66 2.31
N THR A 270 48.16 -1.61 1.71
CA THR A 270 47.78 -1.58 0.30
C THR A 270 46.48 -0.81 0.11
N GLU A 271 46.52 0.35 -0.55
CA GLU A 271 45.29 1.02 -0.98
C GLU A 271 44.59 0.17 -2.06
N THR A 272 43.31 -0.11 -1.84
CA THR A 272 42.40 -0.67 -2.85
C THR A 272 41.32 0.36 -3.11
N THR A 273 41.35 0.99 -4.28
CA THR A 273 40.39 2.02 -4.68
C THR A 273 38.98 1.45 -4.74
N ALA A 274 38.10 1.94 -3.86
CA ALA A 274 36.66 1.66 -3.96
C ALA A 274 36.04 2.46 -5.13
N PRO A 275 35.08 1.90 -5.89
CA PRO A 275 34.42 2.61 -6.97
C PRO A 275 33.42 3.65 -6.45
N GLU A 276 33.25 4.72 -7.24
CA GLU A 276 32.28 5.79 -7.02
C GLU A 276 30.83 5.26 -7.01
N VAL A 277 30.05 5.65 -6.01
CA VAL A 277 28.68 5.14 -5.82
C VAL A 277 27.67 6.15 -6.39
N THR A 278 27.18 5.90 -7.60
CA THR A 278 26.05 6.62 -8.20
C THR A 278 24.83 6.55 -7.27
N PRO A 279 24.06 7.64 -7.06
CA PRO A 279 22.87 7.62 -6.20
C PRO A 279 21.78 6.73 -6.80
N THR A 280 21.62 5.53 -6.23
CA THR A 280 20.56 4.59 -6.59
C THR A 280 19.18 5.15 -6.22
N SER A 281 18.21 4.98 -7.12
CA SER A 281 16.80 5.28 -6.92
C SER A 281 16.21 4.68 -5.65
N THR A 282 15.18 5.32 -5.07
CA THR A 282 14.40 4.84 -3.92
C THR A 282 14.13 3.32 -4.00
N PRO A 283 14.67 2.51 -3.06
CA PRO A 283 14.35 1.09 -3.00
C PRO A 283 12.86 0.89 -2.70
N LYS A 284 12.16 0.20 -3.60
CA LYS A 284 10.79 -0.31 -3.39
C LYS A 284 10.76 -1.23 -2.16
N SER A 285 9.63 -1.28 -1.45
CA SER A 285 9.33 -2.42 -0.57
C SER A 285 9.43 -3.71 -1.39
N LYS A 286 10.04 -4.75 -0.80
CA LYS A 286 10.17 -6.08 -1.42
C LYS A 286 9.14 -7.08 -0.89
N TYR A 287 8.21 -6.63 -0.07
CA TYR A 287 7.43 -7.49 0.82
C TYR A 287 5.91 -7.42 0.60
N CYS A 288 5.45 -6.59 -0.35
CA CYS A 288 4.03 -6.41 -0.68
C CYS A 288 3.59 -7.26 -1.90
N VAL A 289 3.73 -8.60 -1.82
CA VAL A 289 3.18 -9.61 -2.78
C VAL A 289 2.81 -10.91 -2.05
#